data_AF-A0A1Y5GQQ4-F1
#
_entry.id   AF-A0A1Y5GQQ4-F1
#
_cell.length_a   1.000
_cell.length_b   1.000
_cell.length_c   1.000
_cell.angle_alpha   90.00
_cell.angle_beta   90.00
_cell.angle_gamma   90.00
#
_symmetry.space_group_name_H-M   'P 1'
#
loop_
_entity.id
_entity.type
_entity.pdbx_description
1 polymer ?
#
loop_
_entity_poly.entity_id
_entity_poly.type
_entity_poly.pdbx_seq_one_letter_code
_entity_poly.pdbx_strand_id
1 'polypeptide(L)'
;MAVLLFLGACTTGYAPVSELSAKNTGSKQLSVTTKRLIEAAPKTYKVKSGDTLYSIAWRYGLDFRSLSKTNAIGRDNLIYKGQVLQIKSTTKKAVPKVNVVSSVSSKGNANKSKNTQKNKALSKKTTTIKSTTTKSQKNTKGSAASAVAGNVRWSWPAQGRLISSFNKENKGLDIAGNTGETVLAAASGKVVYAGNGILGYGNLIIIKHSPQYLSAYAHNSVILVKENQTIKGGKKIAEIGSSGTIKTILHFEIRRDGQPVNPLRYLPKK
;
A
#
# COMPACT_ATOMS: atom_id res chain seq x y z
N MET A 1 27.92 -57.36 45.62
CA MET A 1 27.40 -56.84 44.34
C MET A 1 28.17 -55.55 44.06
N ALA A 2 29.36 -55.64 43.47
CA ALA A 2 29.62 -55.51 42.04
C ALA A 2 29.28 -54.08 41.54
N VAL A 3 30.23 -53.15 41.36
CA VAL A 3 31.31 -53.04 40.33
C VAL A 3 30.92 -52.09 39.18
N LEU A 4 31.82 -51.10 38.96
CA LEU A 4 32.19 -50.35 37.73
C LEU A 4 31.36 -49.16 37.16
N LEU A 5 31.97 -47.97 37.31
CA LEU A 5 32.32 -46.92 36.32
C LEU A 5 32.08 -47.19 34.81
N PHE A 6 31.55 -46.21 34.06
CA PHE A 6 32.31 -45.26 33.21
C PHE A 6 31.42 -44.29 32.39
N LEU A 7 31.98 -43.12 32.09
CA LEU A 7 31.49 -42.03 31.22
C LEU A 7 31.31 -42.46 29.75
N GLY A 8 30.45 -41.75 29.01
CA GLY A 8 30.42 -41.80 27.54
C GLY A 8 29.58 -40.68 26.92
N ALA A 9 30.23 -39.81 26.16
CA ALA A 9 29.71 -38.58 25.56
C ALA A 9 28.96 -38.78 24.23
N CYS A 10 28.16 -37.76 23.89
CA CYS A 10 27.78 -37.25 22.56
C CYS A 10 27.73 -38.19 21.35
N THR A 11 26.56 -38.27 20.70
CA THR A 11 26.48 -38.13 19.23
C THR A 11 25.23 -37.32 18.83
N THR A 12 25.46 -36.11 18.33
CA THR A 12 24.52 -35.37 17.50
C THR A 12 24.43 -36.09 16.15
N GLY A 13 23.35 -36.85 15.95
CA GLY A 13 23.06 -37.49 14.67
C GLY A 13 22.66 -36.45 13.63
N TYR A 14 23.62 -35.94 12.87
CA TYR A 14 23.37 -35.42 11.53
C TYR A 14 23.08 -36.62 10.62
N ALA A 15 21.90 -36.65 9.99
CA ALA A 15 21.63 -37.55 8.89
C ALA A 15 22.23 -36.95 7.60
N PRO A 16 23.14 -37.64 6.90
CA PRO A 16 23.58 -37.25 5.57
C PRO A 16 22.54 -37.71 4.54
N VAL A 17 22.19 -36.84 3.59
CA VAL A 17 21.64 -37.28 2.30
C VAL A 17 22.63 -36.85 1.24
N SER A 18 23.41 -37.81 0.79
CA SER A 18 24.38 -37.69 -0.29
C SER A 18 23.69 -37.36 -1.61
N GLU A 19 24.34 -36.49 -2.37
CA GLU A 19 24.07 -36.23 -3.77
C GLU A 19 24.13 -37.50 -4.61
N LEU A 20 23.12 -37.71 -5.46
CA LEU A 20 23.22 -38.61 -6.60
C LEU A 20 23.24 -37.80 -7.88
N SER A 21 24.38 -37.97 -8.55
CA SER A 21 24.81 -37.41 -9.83
C SER A 21 23.79 -37.55 -10.97
N ALA A 22 23.88 -36.59 -11.88
CA ALA A 22 23.01 -36.35 -13.01
C ALA A 22 22.92 -37.51 -14.03
N LYS A 23 21.71 -37.75 -14.53
CA LYS A 23 21.51 -38.20 -15.91
C LYS A 23 20.41 -37.37 -16.59
N ASN A 24 20.84 -36.70 -17.64
CA ASN A 24 20.09 -35.87 -18.56
C ASN A 24 19.13 -36.77 -19.37
N THR A 25 17.82 -36.58 -19.21
CA THR A 25 16.82 -37.12 -20.15
C THR A 25 15.56 -36.25 -20.13
N GLY A 26 15.31 -35.56 -21.25
CA GLY A 26 13.99 -35.10 -21.69
C GLY A 26 13.26 -34.11 -20.78
N SER A 27 13.53 -32.81 -20.97
CA SER A 27 12.71 -31.72 -20.45
C SER A 27 11.32 -31.72 -21.10
N LYS A 28 10.40 -32.56 -20.59
CA LYS A 28 8.97 -32.23 -20.66
C LYS A 28 8.76 -31.03 -19.73
N GLN A 29 8.63 -29.86 -20.33
CA GLN A 29 8.15 -28.64 -19.68
C GLN A 29 6.85 -28.93 -18.92
N LEU A 30 6.95 -29.19 -17.63
CA LEU A 30 5.86 -28.97 -16.70
C LEU A 30 5.69 -27.46 -16.59
N SER A 31 4.85 -26.93 -17.48
CA SER A 31 4.29 -25.60 -17.35
C SER A 31 3.48 -25.58 -16.06
N VAL A 32 4.12 -25.29 -14.93
CA VAL A 32 3.44 -24.89 -13.71
C VAL A 32 2.93 -23.48 -13.95
N THR A 33 1.86 -23.40 -14.74
CA THR A 33 0.94 -22.29 -14.74
C THR A 33 0.38 -22.22 -13.33
N THR A 34 1.05 -21.47 -12.45
CA THR A 34 0.49 -21.03 -11.19
C THR A 34 -0.63 -20.06 -11.55
N LYS A 35 -1.76 -20.63 -11.95
CA LYS A 35 -3.07 -20.02 -11.84
C LYS A 35 -3.18 -19.67 -10.36
N ARG A 36 -2.81 -18.44 -10.01
CA ARG A 36 -3.01 -17.85 -8.70
C ARG A 36 -4.52 -17.89 -8.49
N LEU A 37 -4.99 -19.01 -7.93
CA LEU A 37 -6.34 -19.16 -7.45
C LEU A 37 -6.45 -18.09 -6.38
N ILE A 38 -7.04 -16.95 -6.75
CA ILE A 38 -7.63 -16.05 -5.77
C ILE A 38 -8.74 -16.90 -5.18
N GLU A 39 -8.39 -17.69 -4.15
CA GLU A 39 -9.35 -18.46 -3.40
C GLU A 39 -10.46 -17.48 -3.01
N ALA A 40 -11.69 -17.79 -3.45
CA ALA A 40 -12.82 -16.92 -3.18
C ALA A 40 -12.82 -16.63 -1.68
N ALA A 41 -12.93 -15.35 -1.31
CA ALA A 41 -12.82 -14.95 0.08
C ALA A 41 -13.73 -15.84 0.93
N PRO A 42 -13.20 -16.50 1.99
CA PRO A 42 -13.98 -17.45 2.76
C PRO A 42 -15.14 -16.72 3.43
N LYS A 43 -16.21 -17.43 3.82
CA LYS A 43 -17.32 -16.81 4.55
C LYS A 43 -16.85 -16.23 5.89
N THR A 44 -15.92 -16.94 6.53
CA THR A 44 -15.35 -16.58 7.84
C THR A 44 -13.84 -16.75 7.86
N TYR A 45 -13.18 -16.05 8.79
CA TYR A 45 -11.75 -16.15 9.02
C TYR A 45 -11.43 -16.19 10.51
N LYS A 46 -10.62 -17.15 10.95
CA LYS A 46 -10.11 -17.22 12.33
C LYS A 46 -8.80 -16.44 12.43
N VAL A 47 -8.80 -15.37 13.21
CA VAL A 47 -7.66 -14.46 13.43
C VAL A 47 -6.44 -15.24 13.93
N LYS A 48 -5.30 -15.05 13.29
CA LYS A 48 -4.01 -15.66 13.64
C LYS A 48 -3.11 -14.66 14.35
N SER A 49 -2.04 -15.18 14.94
CA SER A 49 -0.99 -14.34 15.52
C SER A 49 -0.38 -13.45 14.45
N GLY A 50 -0.24 -12.15 14.72
CA GLY A 50 0.31 -11.17 13.77
C GLY A 50 -0.69 -10.65 12.73
N ASP A 51 -1.96 -11.06 12.78
CA ASP A 51 -2.98 -10.41 11.98
C ASP A 51 -3.41 -9.07 12.60
N THR A 52 -3.69 -8.10 11.72
CA THR A 52 -4.42 -6.89 12.05
C THR A 52 -5.71 -6.87 11.24
N LEU A 53 -6.72 -6.11 11.69
CA LEU A 53 -7.94 -5.96 10.88
C LEU A 53 -7.63 -5.45 9.48
N TYR A 54 -6.59 -4.61 9.36
CA TYR A 54 -6.07 -4.09 8.11
C TYR A 54 -5.45 -5.18 7.24
N SER A 55 -4.61 -6.07 7.79
CA SER A 55 -3.97 -7.14 7.01
C SER A 55 -5.00 -8.15 6.48
N ILE A 56 -6.01 -8.49 7.28
CA ILE A 56 -7.10 -9.39 6.87
C ILE A 56 -7.95 -8.73 5.78
N ALA A 57 -8.37 -7.48 5.99
CA ALA A 57 -9.12 -6.73 4.97
C ALA A 57 -8.31 -6.62 3.67
N TRP A 58 -7.01 -6.32 3.78
CA TRP A 58 -6.11 -6.21 2.64
C TRP A 58 -6.03 -7.50 1.83
N ARG A 59 -5.84 -8.64 2.52
CA ARG A 59 -5.74 -9.98 1.93
C ARG A 59 -6.94 -10.31 1.06
N TYR A 60 -8.14 -9.96 1.51
CA TYR A 60 -9.39 -10.26 0.82
C TYR A 60 -9.94 -9.11 -0.03
N GLY A 61 -9.19 -8.02 -0.19
CA GLY A 61 -9.63 -6.86 -0.97
C GLY A 61 -10.87 -6.18 -0.39
N LEU A 62 -11.02 -6.21 0.94
CA LEU A 62 -12.12 -5.59 1.65
C LEU A 62 -11.73 -4.21 2.18
N ASP A 63 -12.77 -3.42 2.42
CA ASP A 63 -12.66 -2.20 3.17
C ASP A 63 -12.62 -2.51 4.68
N PHE A 64 -11.54 -2.13 5.38
CA PHE A 64 -11.41 -2.47 6.82
C PHE A 64 -12.54 -1.88 7.66
N ARG A 65 -13.08 -0.71 7.28
CA ARG A 65 -14.19 -0.07 8.00
C ARG A 65 -15.46 -0.88 7.86
N SER A 66 -15.78 -1.32 6.65
CA SER A 66 -16.91 -2.24 6.40
C SER A 66 -16.72 -3.57 7.15
N LEU A 67 -15.50 -4.11 7.17
CA LEU A 67 -15.19 -5.33 7.90
C LEU A 67 -15.37 -5.15 9.43
N SER A 68 -14.89 -4.03 10.00
CA SER A 68 -15.10 -3.68 11.42
C SER A 68 -16.59 -3.60 11.75
N LYS A 69 -17.36 -2.84 10.95
CA LYS A 69 -18.81 -2.69 11.14
C LYS A 69 -19.56 -4.02 11.09
N THR A 70 -19.22 -4.87 10.12
CA THR A 70 -19.86 -6.19 9.94
C THR A 70 -19.63 -7.11 11.12
N ASN A 71 -18.51 -6.94 11.83
CA ASN A 71 -18.09 -7.77 12.94
C ASN A 71 -18.25 -7.08 14.30
N ALA A 72 -18.97 -5.96 14.35
CA ALA A 72 -19.14 -5.14 15.55
C ALA A 72 -17.82 -4.80 16.28
N ILE A 73 -16.74 -4.62 15.52
CA ILE A 73 -15.42 -4.28 16.06
C ILE A 73 -15.38 -2.79 16.36
N GLY A 74 -14.85 -2.44 17.53
CA GLY A 74 -14.66 -1.07 18.00
C GLY A 74 -13.83 -0.19 17.08
N ARG A 75 -13.84 1.11 17.35
CA ARG A 75 -13.12 2.13 16.55
C ARG A 75 -11.60 1.99 16.59
N ASP A 76 -11.09 1.34 17.63
CA ASP A 76 -9.68 0.96 17.77
C ASP A 76 -9.24 -0.13 16.78
N ASN A 77 -10.20 -0.85 16.17
CA ASN A 77 -9.99 -1.97 15.25
C ASN A 77 -9.25 -3.14 15.92
N LEU A 78 -9.40 -3.29 17.24
CA LEU A 78 -8.74 -4.35 17.99
C LEU A 78 -9.40 -5.70 17.70
N ILE A 79 -8.56 -6.69 17.40
CA ILE A 79 -8.96 -8.08 17.19
C ILE A 79 -8.05 -9.00 17.98
N TYR A 80 -8.54 -10.17 18.33
CA TYR A 80 -7.82 -11.13 19.16
C TYR A 80 -7.55 -12.43 18.41
N LYS A 81 -6.40 -13.04 18.68
CA LYS A 81 -6.08 -14.39 18.17
C LYS A 81 -7.22 -15.35 18.49
N GLY A 82 -7.66 -16.10 17.49
CA GLY A 82 -8.77 -17.06 17.61
C GLY A 82 -10.16 -16.47 17.40
N GLN A 83 -10.32 -15.13 17.41
CA GLN A 83 -11.57 -14.49 17.04
C GLN A 83 -11.98 -14.86 15.62
N VAL A 84 -13.27 -15.14 15.40
CA VAL A 84 -13.80 -15.47 14.07
C VAL A 84 -14.47 -14.25 13.48
N LEU A 85 -14.02 -13.82 12.30
CA LEU A 85 -14.54 -12.69 11.54
C LEU A 85 -15.36 -13.17 10.36
N GLN A 86 -16.48 -12.51 10.09
CA GLN A 86 -17.29 -12.62 8.88
C GLN A 86 -16.63 -11.83 7.74
N ILE A 87 -16.22 -12.52 6.67
CA ILE A 87 -15.48 -11.97 5.52
C ILE A 87 -16.39 -11.97 4.29
N LYS A 88 -17.70 -11.70 4.45
CA LYS A 88 -18.62 -11.59 3.30
C LYS A 88 -18.09 -10.52 2.33
N SER A 89 -17.62 -10.97 1.18
CA SER A 89 -17.16 -10.11 0.09
C SER A 89 -18.36 -9.42 -0.54
N THR A 90 -18.72 -8.25 -0.04
CA THR A 90 -19.59 -7.34 -0.79
C THR A 90 -18.73 -6.67 -1.87
N THR A 91 -18.28 -7.43 -2.87
CA THR A 91 -17.91 -6.84 -4.15
C THR A 91 -19.18 -6.28 -4.77
N LYS A 92 -19.59 -5.07 -4.34
CA LYS A 92 -20.39 -4.23 -5.23
C LYS A 92 -19.51 -4.00 -6.46
N LYS A 93 -19.74 -4.82 -7.48
CA LYS A 93 -19.21 -4.70 -8.82
C LYS A 93 -19.75 -3.37 -9.36
N ALA A 94 -19.11 -2.26 -8.98
CA ALA A 94 -19.32 -0.97 -9.59
C ALA A 94 -18.69 -1.04 -10.98
N VAL A 95 -19.45 -1.57 -11.93
CA VAL A 95 -19.19 -1.35 -13.35
C VAL A 95 -19.60 0.11 -13.59
N PRO A 96 -18.69 1.03 -13.91
CA PRO A 96 -19.12 2.34 -14.35
C PRO A 96 -19.85 2.14 -15.68
N LYS A 97 -21.17 2.32 -15.69
CA LYS A 97 -21.89 2.63 -16.92
C LYS A 97 -21.34 3.97 -17.40
N VAL A 98 -20.49 3.93 -18.42
CA VAL A 98 -20.13 5.10 -19.20
C VAL A 98 -21.38 5.47 -20.00
N ASN A 99 -22.16 6.43 -19.50
CA ASN A 99 -23.17 7.07 -20.34
C ASN A 99 -22.43 8.01 -21.30
N VAL A 100 -22.20 7.51 -22.51
CA VAL A 100 -21.78 8.31 -23.65
C VAL A 100 -22.91 9.29 -23.96
N VAL A 101 -22.54 10.57 -24.04
CA VAL A 101 -23.41 11.69 -24.38
C VAL A 101 -23.99 11.48 -25.78
N SER A 102 -25.32 11.59 -25.89
CA SER A 102 -25.98 11.91 -27.16
C SER A 102 -26.72 13.23 -27.01
N SER A 103 -26.24 14.20 -27.77
CA SER A 103 -26.81 15.49 -28.08
C SER A 103 -28.18 15.39 -28.74
N VAL A 104 -29.14 16.23 -28.35
CA VAL A 104 -30.02 16.99 -29.27
C VAL A 104 -30.57 18.21 -28.52
N SER A 105 -30.60 19.34 -29.22
CA SER A 105 -31.02 20.67 -28.78
C SER A 105 -32.51 20.79 -28.51
N SER A 106 -32.90 21.75 -27.66
CA SER A 106 -33.98 22.69 -28.02
C SER A 106 -33.97 23.96 -27.16
N LYS A 107 -34.41 25.02 -27.83
CA LYS A 107 -34.46 26.45 -27.52
C LYS A 107 -34.98 26.84 -26.13
N GLY A 108 -34.39 27.95 -25.62
CA GLY A 108 -35.10 29.18 -25.24
C GLY A 108 -35.83 29.19 -23.90
N ASN A 109 -35.41 30.04 -22.96
CA ASN A 109 -35.96 31.39 -22.85
C ASN A 109 -35.25 32.17 -21.73
N ALA A 110 -34.98 33.44 -21.99
CA ALA A 110 -34.51 34.37 -20.99
C ALA A 110 -35.65 34.71 -20.02
N ASN A 111 -35.39 34.73 -18.72
CA ASN A 111 -36.08 35.70 -17.89
C ASN A 111 -35.23 36.18 -16.71
N LYS A 112 -35.17 37.52 -16.65
CA LYS A 112 -34.63 38.35 -15.57
C LYS A 112 -35.29 37.98 -14.25
N SER A 113 -34.49 37.89 -13.19
CA SER A 113 -34.92 38.46 -11.91
C SER A 113 -33.72 39.09 -11.22
N LYS A 114 -33.81 40.42 -11.07
CA LYS A 114 -32.98 41.25 -10.21
C LYS A 114 -33.35 40.90 -8.76
N ASN A 115 -32.37 40.71 -7.90
CA ASN A 115 -32.47 41.36 -6.60
C ASN A 115 -31.11 41.91 -6.16
N THR A 116 -31.15 43.18 -5.82
CA THR A 116 -30.04 44.05 -5.49
C THR A 116 -30.07 44.23 -3.99
N GLN A 117 -29.00 43.90 -3.27
CA GLN A 117 -28.76 44.52 -1.98
C GLN A 117 -27.33 45.07 -1.91
N LYS A 118 -27.33 46.40 -1.98
CA LYS A 118 -26.26 47.37 -1.84
C LYS A 118 -26.07 47.61 -0.34
N ASN A 119 -24.83 47.57 0.13
CA ASN A 119 -24.31 48.34 1.28
C ASN A 119 -22.78 48.41 1.07
N LYS A 120 -22.31 49.42 0.33
CA LYS A 120 -21.87 50.75 0.80
C LYS A 120 -20.57 50.66 1.61
N ALA A 121 -19.50 51.01 0.91
CA ALA A 121 -18.15 51.23 1.40
C ALA A 121 -18.07 52.42 2.36
N LEU A 122 -17.06 52.39 3.24
CA LEU A 122 -16.34 53.58 3.66
C LEU A 122 -14.84 53.26 3.79
N SER A 123 -14.05 54.17 3.24
CA SER A 123 -12.63 54.09 2.89
C SER A 123 -11.75 54.74 3.95
N LYS A 124 -10.50 54.26 4.11
CA LYS A 124 -9.33 55.14 4.31
C LYS A 124 -8.00 54.45 3.92
N LYS A 125 -7.45 54.91 2.79
CA LYS A 125 -6.03 55.23 2.44
C LYS A 125 -5.13 55.43 3.69
N THR A 126 -3.82 55.20 3.78
CA THR A 126 -2.63 54.99 2.91
C THR A 126 -1.50 54.56 3.88
N THR A 127 -0.45 53.85 3.45
CA THR A 127 0.99 54.22 3.65
C THR A 127 1.93 53.09 3.18
N THR A 128 2.64 53.44 2.12
CA THR A 128 3.91 52.97 1.59
C THR A 128 4.95 52.56 2.66
N ILE A 129 5.47 51.32 2.60
CA ILE A 129 6.88 51.06 2.92
C ILE A 129 7.47 50.09 1.89
N LYS A 130 8.48 50.65 1.23
CA LYS A 130 9.45 50.07 0.32
C LYS A 130 10.39 49.16 1.12
N SER A 131 10.55 47.90 0.72
CA SER A 131 11.77 47.15 1.04
C SER A 131 12.19 46.28 -0.15
N THR A 132 13.41 46.57 -0.54
CA THR A 132 14.16 46.11 -1.70
C THR A 132 14.64 44.68 -1.56
N THR A 133 14.68 44.02 -2.72
CA THR A 133 15.50 42.88 -3.13
C THR A 133 16.79 42.65 -2.35
N THR A 134 16.99 41.39 -1.91
CA THR A 134 18.30 40.73 -1.95
C THR A 134 18.13 39.29 -2.42
N LYS A 135 18.72 39.00 -3.58
CA LYS A 135 18.96 37.64 -4.08
C LYS A 135 19.75 36.84 -3.04
N SER A 136 19.32 35.61 -2.76
CA SER A 136 20.25 34.53 -2.46
C SER A 136 19.66 33.23 -2.98
N GLN A 137 20.07 32.88 -4.19
CA GLN A 137 19.93 31.54 -4.75
C GLN A 137 20.80 30.60 -3.92
N LYS A 138 20.20 29.55 -3.35
CA LYS A 138 20.93 28.33 -3.03
C LYS A 138 20.15 27.14 -3.58
N ASN A 139 20.72 26.56 -4.63
CA ASN A 139 20.37 25.27 -5.19
C ASN A 139 20.31 24.20 -4.08
N THR A 140 19.16 23.54 -3.93
CA THR A 140 19.13 22.11 -3.64
C THR A 140 18.15 21.42 -4.59
N LYS A 141 18.69 20.37 -5.17
CA LYS A 141 18.22 19.55 -6.28
C LYS A 141 17.05 18.66 -5.82
N GLY A 142 15.91 18.72 -6.52
CA GLY A 142 14.97 17.61 -6.67
C GLY A 142 13.88 17.43 -5.61
N SER A 143 12.95 18.37 -5.46
CA SER A 143 11.66 18.09 -4.80
C SER A 143 10.64 17.67 -5.86
N ALA A 144 10.38 16.36 -5.96
CA ALA A 144 9.29 15.84 -6.77
C ALA A 144 7.96 16.42 -6.29
N ALA A 145 7.33 17.24 -7.14
CA ALA A 145 6.16 18.07 -6.82
C ALA A 145 4.96 17.25 -6.32
N SER A 146 4.74 17.18 -5.00
CA SER A 146 3.69 16.36 -4.39
C SER A 146 2.30 16.67 -4.93
N ALA A 147 1.59 15.65 -5.44
CA ALA A 147 0.21 15.79 -5.90
C ALA A 147 -0.78 15.61 -4.74
N VAL A 148 -1.90 16.33 -4.80
CA VAL A 148 -2.89 16.40 -3.72
C VAL A 148 -4.13 15.64 -4.13
N ALA A 149 -4.53 14.63 -3.35
CA ALA A 149 -5.79 13.95 -3.54
C ALA A 149 -6.43 13.63 -2.19
N GLY A 150 -7.66 14.09 -1.97
CA GLY A 150 -8.39 13.85 -0.71
C GLY A 150 -7.61 14.26 0.54
N ASN A 151 -6.96 15.43 0.49
CA ASN A 151 -6.10 15.99 1.54
C ASN A 151 -4.78 15.25 1.81
N VAL A 152 -4.45 14.21 1.03
CA VAL A 152 -3.17 13.51 1.11
C VAL A 152 -2.19 14.12 0.10
N ARG A 153 -0.97 14.42 0.56
CA ARG A 153 0.15 14.91 -0.28
C ARG A 153 1.04 13.73 -0.64
N TRP A 154 0.95 13.27 -1.88
CA TRP A 154 1.63 12.08 -2.36
C TRP A 154 2.97 12.43 -3.01
N SER A 155 3.99 11.64 -2.69
CA SER A 155 5.31 11.65 -3.31
C SER A 155 5.69 10.25 -3.77
N TRP A 156 6.64 10.17 -4.71
CA TRP A 156 7.20 8.89 -5.13
C TRP A 156 7.89 8.18 -3.95
N PRO A 157 7.66 6.87 -3.76
CA PRO A 157 8.25 6.11 -2.65
C PRO A 157 9.67 5.62 -2.92
N ALA A 158 10.11 5.65 -4.18
CA ALA A 158 11.44 5.27 -4.64
C ALA A 158 11.79 6.00 -5.94
N GLN A 159 13.08 6.18 -6.20
CA GLN A 159 13.63 6.95 -7.32
C GLN A 159 13.72 6.14 -8.63
N GLY A 160 13.77 4.81 -8.54
CA GLY A 160 13.97 3.93 -9.68
C GLY A 160 12.95 4.04 -10.80
N ARG A 161 13.28 3.38 -11.94
CA ARG A 161 12.40 3.35 -13.12
C ARG A 161 11.16 2.51 -12.86
N LEU A 162 10.06 2.93 -13.44
CA LEU A 162 8.81 2.16 -13.47
C LEU A 162 8.98 1.00 -14.46
N ILE A 163 8.79 -0.23 -13.99
CA ILE A 163 8.88 -1.44 -14.84
C ILE A 163 7.53 -2.11 -15.07
N SER A 164 6.55 -1.85 -14.20
CA SER A 164 5.19 -2.36 -14.36
C SER A 164 4.19 -1.35 -13.79
N SER A 165 3.08 -1.17 -14.51
CA SER A 165 2.01 -0.25 -14.13
C SER A 165 0.77 -1.00 -13.66
N PHE A 166 -0.14 -0.26 -13.03
CA PHE A 166 -1.42 -0.79 -12.57
C PHE A 166 -2.26 -1.34 -13.73
N ASN A 167 -2.74 -2.58 -13.57
CA ASN A 167 -3.68 -3.25 -14.48
C ASN A 167 -4.49 -4.30 -13.70
N LYS A 168 -5.12 -5.26 -14.39
CA LYS A 168 -5.97 -6.27 -13.75
C LYS A 168 -5.15 -7.28 -12.95
N GLU A 169 -3.91 -7.54 -13.37
CA GLU A 169 -2.99 -8.51 -12.79
C GLU A 169 -2.08 -7.85 -11.72
N ASN A 170 -1.65 -6.61 -11.97
CA ASN A 170 -0.83 -5.79 -11.09
C ASN A 170 -1.68 -4.71 -10.40
N LYS A 171 -1.83 -4.85 -9.07
CA LYS A 171 -2.64 -3.95 -8.23
C LYS A 171 -1.94 -2.62 -7.88
N GLY A 172 -0.72 -2.40 -8.35
CA GLY A 172 0.11 -1.26 -7.99
C GLY A 172 1.09 -0.88 -9.09
N LEU A 173 2.26 -0.39 -8.65
CA LEU A 173 3.41 -0.09 -9.50
C LEU A 173 4.58 -0.95 -9.05
N ASP A 174 5.33 -1.50 -10.01
CA ASP A 174 6.62 -2.11 -9.73
C ASP A 174 7.71 -1.13 -10.13
N ILE A 175 8.53 -0.73 -9.15
CA ILE A 175 9.63 0.21 -9.30
C ILE A 175 10.92 -0.59 -9.15
N ALA A 176 11.77 -0.57 -10.18
CA ALA A 176 13.07 -1.23 -10.12
C ALA A 176 13.96 -0.55 -9.07
N GLY A 177 14.80 -1.32 -8.39
CA GLY A 177 15.79 -0.81 -7.47
C GLY A 177 16.82 -1.87 -7.14
N ASN A 178 17.78 -1.51 -6.28
CA ASN A 178 18.78 -2.43 -5.77
C ASN A 178 18.44 -2.86 -4.34
N THR A 179 18.91 -4.03 -3.92
CA THR A 179 18.73 -4.48 -2.53
C THR A 179 19.39 -3.48 -1.58
N GLY A 180 18.67 -3.05 -0.54
CA GLY A 180 19.16 -2.05 0.42
C GLY A 180 18.82 -0.60 0.02
N GLU A 181 18.35 -0.35 -1.20
CA GLU A 181 17.95 0.99 -1.63
C GLU A 181 16.77 1.50 -0.80
N THR A 182 16.71 2.81 -0.59
CA THR A 182 15.77 3.41 0.35
C THR A 182 14.32 3.37 -0.16
N VAL A 183 13.40 2.94 0.69
CA VAL A 183 11.95 3.10 0.51
C VAL A 183 11.43 4.21 1.42
N LEU A 184 10.76 5.19 0.83
CA LEU A 184 10.18 6.34 1.52
C LEU A 184 8.66 6.20 1.66
N ALA A 185 8.11 6.73 2.75
CA ALA A 185 6.67 6.90 2.90
C ALA A 185 6.15 7.89 1.85
N ALA A 186 5.26 7.44 0.96
CA ALA A 186 4.68 8.26 -0.09
C ALA A 186 3.83 9.42 0.45
N ALA A 187 3.34 9.34 1.69
CA ALA A 187 2.61 10.41 2.35
C ALA A 187 2.66 10.23 3.89
N SER A 188 2.30 11.28 4.63
CA SER A 188 2.18 11.20 6.10
C SER A 188 1.02 10.28 6.51
N GLY A 189 1.17 9.53 7.60
CA GLY A 189 0.14 8.61 8.07
C GLY A 189 0.56 7.77 9.28
N LYS A 190 -0.27 6.79 9.64
CA LYS A 190 -0.02 5.82 10.71
C LYS A 190 0.25 4.44 10.11
N VAL A 191 1.30 3.76 10.55
CA VAL A 191 1.58 2.37 10.17
C VAL A 191 0.53 1.47 10.82
N VAL A 192 -0.21 0.74 10.00
CA VAL A 192 -1.31 -0.16 10.43
C VAL A 192 -0.98 -1.63 10.21
N TYR A 193 0.15 -1.91 9.56
CA TYR A 193 0.72 -3.24 9.42
C TYR A 193 2.22 -3.13 9.10
N ALA A 194 3.04 -3.96 9.72
CA ALA A 194 4.47 -4.08 9.42
C ALA A 194 4.95 -5.51 9.70
N GLY A 195 5.09 -6.32 8.64
CA GLY A 195 5.47 -7.73 8.80
C GLY A 195 5.42 -8.51 7.48
N ASN A 196 5.45 -9.84 7.56
CA ASN A 196 5.55 -10.75 6.41
C ASN A 196 4.40 -11.77 6.31
N GLY A 197 3.34 -11.60 7.11
CA GLY A 197 2.21 -12.52 7.20
C GLY A 197 1.20 -12.43 6.03
N ILE A 198 1.34 -11.49 5.10
CA ILE A 198 0.46 -11.40 3.92
C ILE A 198 1.13 -12.09 2.73
N LEU A 199 0.59 -13.25 2.35
CA LEU A 199 1.11 -14.06 1.26
C LEU A 199 1.18 -13.29 -0.06
N GLY A 200 2.31 -13.43 -0.75
CA GLY A 200 2.57 -12.80 -2.05
C GLY A 200 3.03 -11.33 -1.97
N TYR A 201 3.21 -10.76 -0.78
CA TYR A 201 3.75 -9.42 -0.58
C TYR A 201 5.14 -9.42 0.06
N GLY A 202 5.61 -10.57 0.58
CA GLY A 202 6.85 -10.62 1.36
C GLY A 202 6.79 -9.71 2.58
N ASN A 203 7.90 -9.06 2.89
CA ASN A 203 7.95 -8.02 3.90
C ASN A 203 7.18 -6.80 3.42
N LEU A 204 6.14 -6.45 4.18
CA LEU A 204 5.12 -5.49 3.79
C LEU A 204 4.90 -4.47 4.90
N ILE A 205 4.78 -3.21 4.49
CA ILE A 205 4.30 -2.11 5.31
C ILE A 205 2.99 -1.61 4.72
N ILE A 206 1.97 -1.38 5.55
CA ILE A 206 0.75 -0.67 5.16
C ILE A 206 0.62 0.60 6.01
N ILE A 207 0.47 1.74 5.35
CA ILE A 207 0.29 3.05 6.01
C ILE A 207 -1.12 3.57 5.72
N LYS A 208 -1.83 3.96 6.78
CA LYS A 208 -3.10 4.67 6.70
C LYS A 208 -2.87 6.18 6.69
N HIS A 209 -3.27 6.82 5.61
CA HIS A 209 -3.11 8.27 5.42
C HIS A 209 -4.39 9.04 5.78
N SER A 210 -5.54 8.42 5.54
CA SER A 210 -6.85 8.98 5.87
C SER A 210 -7.87 7.86 6.06
N PRO A 211 -9.13 8.17 6.42
CA PRO A 211 -10.20 7.18 6.43
C PRO A 211 -10.42 6.48 5.09
N GLN A 212 -10.06 7.10 3.95
CA GLN A 212 -10.26 6.53 2.62
C GLN A 212 -8.98 5.90 2.05
N TYR A 213 -7.80 6.46 2.37
CA TYR A 213 -6.55 6.11 1.69
C TYR A 213 -5.59 5.28 2.54
N LEU A 214 -5.11 4.19 1.93
CA LEU A 214 -4.01 3.35 2.39
C LEU A 214 -2.92 3.31 1.30
N SER A 215 -1.65 3.14 1.70
CA SER A 215 -0.58 2.72 0.80
C SER A 215 0.12 1.47 1.31
N ALA A 216 0.68 0.68 0.39
CA ALA A 216 1.47 -0.50 0.71
C ALA A 216 2.82 -0.48 0.01
N TYR A 217 3.82 -1.01 0.72
CA TYR A 217 5.21 -1.10 0.29
C TYR A 217 5.64 -2.54 0.50
N ALA A 218 5.81 -3.30 -0.58
CA ALA A 218 6.03 -4.75 -0.51
C ALA A 218 7.40 -5.16 -1.05
N HIS A 219 7.74 -6.43 -0.83
CA HIS A 219 8.99 -7.08 -1.24
C HIS A 219 10.26 -6.49 -0.61
N ASN A 220 10.12 -5.76 0.50
CA ASN A 220 11.25 -5.12 1.17
C ASN A 220 12.27 -6.15 1.68
N SER A 221 13.56 -5.81 1.73
CA SER A 221 14.55 -6.62 2.45
C SER A 221 14.44 -6.40 3.96
N VAL A 222 14.31 -5.13 4.37
CA VAL A 222 14.26 -4.69 5.77
C VAL A 222 13.06 -3.78 6.01
N ILE A 223 12.38 -3.96 7.15
CA ILE A 223 11.35 -3.06 7.67
C ILE A 223 11.95 -2.22 8.80
N LEU A 224 11.85 -0.90 8.70
CA LEU A 224 12.45 0.04 9.65
C LEU A 224 11.42 0.76 10.55
N VAL A 225 10.16 0.34 10.45
CA VAL A 225 9.04 0.92 11.20
C VAL A 225 8.26 -0.15 11.92
N LYS A 226 7.53 0.25 12.95
CA LYS A 226 6.67 -0.65 13.73
C LYS A 226 5.20 -0.27 13.56
N GLU A 227 4.32 -1.22 13.82
CA GLU A 227 2.89 -0.97 13.88
C GLU A 227 2.57 0.14 14.89
N ASN A 228 1.49 0.88 14.63
CA ASN A 228 1.05 2.07 15.35
C ASN A 228 1.96 3.31 15.28
N GLN A 229 3.12 3.23 14.63
CA GLN A 229 3.99 4.39 14.46
C GLN A 229 3.39 5.45 13.53
N THR A 230 3.48 6.73 13.91
CA THR A 230 3.14 7.85 13.01
C THR A 230 4.36 8.26 12.20
N ILE A 231 4.18 8.46 10.89
CA ILE A 231 5.22 8.69 9.90
C ILE A 231 4.89 9.95 9.10
N LYS A 232 5.89 10.80 8.87
CA LYS A 232 5.79 11.91 7.90
C LYS A 232 6.10 11.42 6.49
N GLY A 233 5.47 12.01 5.48
CA GLY A 233 5.81 11.76 4.08
C GLY A 233 7.29 12.05 3.81
N GLY A 234 7.92 11.22 2.97
CA GLY A 234 9.35 11.28 2.66
C GLY A 234 10.28 10.66 3.71
N LYS A 235 9.78 10.15 4.83
CA LYS A 235 10.60 9.42 5.81
C LYS A 235 10.99 8.03 5.27
N LYS A 236 12.25 7.60 5.49
CA LYS A 236 12.70 6.22 5.24
C LYS A 236 11.95 5.24 6.15
N ILE A 237 11.32 4.23 5.54
CA ILE A 237 10.50 3.23 6.25
C ILE A 237 10.96 1.79 6.02
N ALA A 238 11.71 1.54 4.96
CA ALA A 238 12.17 0.21 4.57
C ALA A 238 13.34 0.31 3.59
N GLU A 239 13.83 -0.85 3.20
CA GLU A 239 14.81 -1.04 2.14
C GLU A 239 14.26 -1.98 1.07
N ILE A 240 14.51 -1.66 -0.20
CA ILE A 240 14.12 -2.48 -1.35
C ILE A 240 14.79 -3.84 -1.24
N GLY A 241 14.06 -4.88 -1.63
CA GLY A 241 14.58 -6.23 -1.71
C GLY A 241 13.78 -7.07 -2.70
N SER A 242 13.78 -8.38 -2.44
CA SER A 242 13.08 -9.38 -3.24
C SER A 242 12.25 -10.34 -2.37
N SER A 243 11.86 -9.94 -1.15
CA SER A 243 11.15 -10.87 -0.26
C SER A 243 9.80 -11.31 -0.86
N GLY A 244 9.55 -12.63 -0.90
CA GLY A 244 8.32 -13.18 -1.48
C GLY A 244 8.18 -13.00 -3.00
N THR A 245 9.27 -12.67 -3.70
CA THR A 245 9.36 -12.59 -5.17
C THR A 245 10.78 -12.98 -5.62
N ILE A 246 11.03 -13.02 -6.93
CA ILE A 246 12.38 -13.26 -7.49
C ILE A 246 13.02 -11.97 -8.02
N LYS A 247 12.26 -10.87 -8.10
CA LYS A 247 12.72 -9.60 -8.64
C LYS A 247 13.09 -8.65 -7.51
N THR A 248 14.20 -7.93 -7.63
CA THR A 248 14.55 -6.84 -6.72
C THR A 248 13.79 -5.59 -7.11
N ILE A 249 12.67 -5.36 -6.45
CA ILE A 249 11.70 -4.30 -6.80
C ILE A 249 11.03 -3.77 -5.53
N LEU A 250 10.53 -2.54 -5.61
CA LEU A 250 9.46 -2.09 -4.75
C LEU A 250 8.12 -2.29 -5.47
N HIS A 251 7.22 -3.08 -4.87
CA HIS A 251 5.82 -3.09 -5.28
C HIS A 251 5.03 -2.11 -4.40
N PHE A 252 4.49 -1.07 -5.04
CA PHE A 252 3.78 0.03 -4.38
C PHE A 252 2.31 0.07 -4.77
N GLU A 253 1.41 -0.02 -3.79
CA GLU A 253 -0.04 0.12 -4.02
C GLU A 253 -0.59 1.37 -3.32
N ILE A 254 -1.61 1.98 -3.94
CA ILE A 254 -2.54 2.89 -3.27
C ILE A 254 -3.91 2.21 -3.28
N ARG A 255 -4.58 2.20 -2.13
CA ARG A 255 -5.97 1.75 -2.03
C ARG A 255 -6.87 2.88 -1.56
N ARG A 256 -8.04 2.97 -2.19
CA ARG A 256 -9.14 3.85 -1.81
C ARG A 256 -10.32 2.98 -1.43
N ASP A 257 -10.85 3.17 -0.23
CA ASP A 257 -12.01 2.40 0.28
C ASP A 257 -11.79 0.88 0.19
N GLY A 258 -10.56 0.45 0.48
CA GLY A 258 -10.14 -0.96 0.45
C GLY A 258 -9.79 -1.51 -0.93
N GLN A 259 -10.14 -0.80 -2.02
CA GLN A 259 -9.89 -1.24 -3.39
C GLN A 259 -8.59 -0.65 -3.95
N PRO A 260 -7.80 -1.43 -4.72
CA PRO A 260 -6.61 -0.92 -5.37
C PRO A 260 -6.98 0.04 -6.51
N VAL A 261 -6.24 1.14 -6.61
CA VAL A 261 -6.43 2.19 -7.62
C VAL A 261 -5.10 2.49 -8.28
N ASN A 262 -5.12 2.93 -9.55
CA ASN A 262 -3.91 3.28 -10.28
C ASN A 262 -3.12 4.40 -9.55
N PRO A 263 -1.91 4.12 -9.01
CA PRO A 263 -1.16 5.11 -8.24
C PRO A 263 -0.66 6.31 -9.06
N LEU A 264 -0.50 6.16 -10.38
CA LEU A 264 -0.09 7.27 -11.27
C LEU A 264 -1.10 8.42 -11.33
N ARG A 265 -2.36 8.20 -10.92
CA ARG A 265 -3.36 9.27 -10.78
C ARG A 265 -3.15 10.15 -9.55
N TYR A 266 -2.33 9.70 -8.61
CA TYR A 266 -2.12 10.31 -7.30
C TYR A 266 -0.70 10.82 -7.14
N LEU A 267 0.26 10.16 -7.78
CA LEU A 267 1.66 10.54 -7.72
C LEU A 267 1.97 11.77 -8.58
N PRO A 268 3.01 12.53 -8.22
CA PRO A 268 3.56 13.59 -9.06
C PRO A 268 3.87 13.07 -10.47
N LYS A 269 3.63 13.89 -11.50
CA LYS A 269 4.16 13.60 -12.83
C LYS A 269 5.70 13.59 -12.75
N LYS A 270 6.31 12.55 -13.31
CA LYS A 270 7.75 12.52 -13.56
C LYS A 270 8.05 13.22 -14.88
#